data_AF-A0A2T6DKV6-F1
#
_entry.id   AF-A0A2T6DKV6-F1
#
_cell.length_a   1.000
_cell.length_b   1.000
_cell.length_c   1.000
_cell.angle_alpha   90.00
_cell.angle_beta   90.00
_cell.angle_gamma   90.00
#
_symmetry.space_group_name_H-M   'P 1'
#
loop_
_entity.id
_entity.type
_entity.pdbx_description
1 polymer ?
#
loop_
_entity_poly.entity_id
_entity_poly.type
_entity_poly.pdbx_seq_one_letter_code
_entity_poly.pdbx_strand_id
1 'polypeptide(L)'
;MAAYPLHPVPERAFSHRKARFNPLRSLDAEILSRHLDAFRAGTLREMALLMDAIEERDDIVRAVSLKRKKAVSRLPWEIVLTDVGADEALRRRAQEHRATLRSFFDHLTVTNALDENERGGVRLLVRQMMDAVGKRYAVHEIVWQPRQAAALSDGPIDVAPASPLPESAATDGDWRPGASSSVSATASASVSPAVASFESFPLSPLPDSRAARRSAPALGATLRFVPLWFFESETGKLRFLPHEGALEGEELEEGAWMVTVGDGVMVACCVAYMFKSLPMKDWLSYCERHGMPGIRGVTKAAPGSPEWQSMAEAVDNFASDFAAVMNHDESIEAIDLSAPGEIPFPAMVDRMDRAMATLWRGADLSTLSAGAGSGQGASLTEEIRKRSITTSALP
;
A
#
# COMPACT_ATOMS: atom_id res chain seq x y z
N MET A 1 9.93 15.14 -33.20
CA MET A 1 9.25 14.22 -32.27
C MET A 1 7.81 14.68 -32.20
N ALA A 2 6.89 13.92 -32.80
CA ALA A 2 5.47 14.19 -32.65
C ALA A 2 5.14 14.12 -31.15
N ALA A 3 4.46 15.13 -30.62
CA ALA A 3 3.90 15.04 -29.28
C ALA A 3 2.88 13.91 -29.33
N TYR A 4 3.13 12.81 -28.61
CA TYR A 4 2.13 11.76 -28.44
C TYR A 4 0.86 12.40 -27.89
N PRO A 5 -0.31 12.15 -28.49
CA PRO A 5 -1.56 12.71 -27.98
C PRO A 5 -1.73 12.25 -26.54
N LEU A 6 -1.94 13.21 -25.62
CA LEU A 6 -2.24 12.89 -24.24
C LEU A 6 -3.59 12.16 -24.22
N HIS A 7 -3.61 10.92 -23.72
CA HIS A 7 -4.87 10.20 -23.55
C HIS A 7 -5.74 10.95 -22.52
N PRO A 8 -7.09 10.84 -22.57
CA PRO A 8 -8.00 11.55 -21.66
C PRO A 8 -8.01 10.98 -20.24
N VAL A 9 -6.87 10.43 -19.76
CA VAL A 9 -6.69 9.88 -18.42
C VAL A 9 -7.03 10.90 -17.33
N PRO A 10 -6.62 12.19 -17.40
CA PRO A 10 -7.00 13.18 -16.38
C PRO A 10 -8.51 13.46 -16.34
N GLU A 11 -9.17 13.54 -17.50
CA GLU A 11 -10.61 13.77 -17.60
C GLU A 11 -11.41 12.57 -17.08
N ARG A 12 -10.94 11.36 -17.39
CA ARG A 12 -11.49 10.10 -16.89
C ARG A 12 -11.35 10.00 -15.38
N ALA A 13 -10.18 10.33 -14.84
CA ALA A 13 -9.90 10.38 -13.40
C ALA A 13 -10.80 11.37 -12.66
N PHE A 14 -10.98 12.57 -13.21
CA PHE A 14 -11.86 13.59 -12.65
C PHE A 14 -13.32 13.13 -12.60
N SER A 15 -13.82 12.57 -13.70
CA SER A 15 -15.19 12.03 -13.78
C SER A 15 -15.42 10.92 -12.73
N HIS A 16 -14.46 10.01 -12.59
CA HIS A 16 -14.55 8.94 -11.59
C HIS A 16 -14.57 9.48 -10.15
N ARG A 17 -13.74 10.46 -9.81
CA ARG A 17 -13.73 11.07 -8.46
C ARG A 17 -15.08 11.70 -8.08
N LYS A 18 -15.86 12.17 -9.06
CA LYS A 18 -17.21 12.70 -8.83
C LYS A 18 -18.25 11.62 -8.56
N ALA A 19 -18.12 10.44 -9.15
CA ALA A 19 -19.11 9.38 -9.05
C ALA A 19 -19.27 8.80 -7.63
N ARG A 20 -18.24 8.91 -6.76
CA ARG A 20 -18.26 8.47 -5.34
C ARG A 20 -18.82 7.06 -5.12
N PHE A 21 -18.57 6.14 -6.05
CA PHE A 21 -19.09 4.79 -5.99
C PHE A 21 -18.38 3.97 -4.90
N ASN A 22 -19.15 3.25 -4.06
CA ASN A 22 -18.62 2.37 -3.02
C ASN A 22 -19.04 0.92 -3.30
N PRO A 23 -18.13 0.05 -3.79
CA PRO A 23 -18.48 -1.33 -4.17
C PRO A 23 -18.79 -2.22 -2.95
N LEU A 24 -18.41 -1.82 -1.73
CA LEU A 24 -18.62 -2.64 -0.53
C LEU A 24 -20.00 -2.49 0.11
N ARG A 25 -20.78 -1.47 -0.28
CA ARG A 25 -22.04 -1.13 0.41
C ARG A 25 -23.08 -2.24 0.33
N SER A 26 -23.18 -2.89 -0.82
CA SER A 26 -24.18 -3.93 -1.11
C SER A 26 -23.54 -5.26 -1.44
N LEU A 27 -22.27 -5.46 -1.11
CA LEU A 27 -21.52 -6.66 -1.46
C LEU A 27 -22.12 -7.89 -0.78
N ASP A 28 -22.54 -8.86 -1.59
CA ASP A 28 -23.02 -10.18 -1.19
C ASP A 28 -22.42 -11.29 -2.08
N ALA A 29 -22.77 -12.54 -1.79
CA ALA A 29 -22.23 -13.70 -2.50
C ALA A 29 -22.61 -13.73 -4.00
N GLU A 30 -23.83 -13.28 -4.35
CA GLU A 30 -24.31 -13.28 -5.73
C GLU A 30 -23.58 -12.20 -6.55
N ILE A 31 -23.46 -10.99 -6.00
CA ILE A 31 -22.73 -9.89 -6.61
C ILE A 31 -21.26 -10.25 -6.80
N LEU A 32 -20.62 -10.86 -5.79
CA LEU A 32 -19.25 -11.32 -5.92
C LEU A 32 -19.11 -12.38 -7.01
N SER A 33 -20.00 -13.37 -7.09
CA SER A 33 -19.98 -14.38 -8.15
C SER A 33 -20.05 -13.74 -9.53
N ARG A 34 -20.99 -12.80 -9.73
CA ARG A 34 -21.12 -12.05 -10.97
C ARG A 34 -19.85 -11.26 -11.32
N HIS A 35 -19.19 -10.65 -10.34
CA HIS A 35 -17.93 -9.93 -10.56
C HIS A 35 -16.78 -10.88 -10.93
N LEU A 36 -16.71 -12.06 -10.32
CA LEU A 36 -15.72 -13.08 -10.65
C LEU A 36 -15.90 -13.58 -12.10
N ASP A 37 -17.13 -13.83 -12.51
CA ASP A 37 -17.45 -14.28 -13.86
C ASP A 37 -17.16 -13.18 -14.90
N ALA A 38 -17.56 -11.94 -14.63
CA ALA A 38 -17.26 -10.79 -15.47
C ALA A 38 -15.75 -10.56 -15.61
N PHE A 39 -14.98 -10.67 -14.52
CA PHE A 39 -13.54 -10.53 -14.54
C PHE A 39 -12.85 -11.61 -15.39
N ARG A 40 -13.39 -12.84 -15.39
CA ARG A 40 -12.92 -13.93 -16.25
C ARG A 40 -13.28 -13.71 -17.72
N ALA A 41 -14.43 -13.11 -17.99
CA ALA A 41 -14.88 -12.76 -19.34
C ALA A 41 -14.09 -11.57 -19.93
N GLY A 42 -13.38 -10.81 -19.10
CA GLY A 42 -12.53 -9.70 -19.51
C GLY A 42 -13.08 -8.32 -19.15
N THR A 43 -14.27 -8.24 -18.56
CA THR A 43 -14.84 -7.01 -18.01
C THR A 43 -14.25 -6.75 -16.61
N LEU A 44 -13.26 -5.86 -16.53
CA LEU A 44 -12.43 -5.72 -15.32
C LEU A 44 -12.99 -4.76 -14.26
N ARG A 45 -13.85 -3.82 -14.66
CA ARG A 45 -14.26 -2.64 -13.87
C ARG A 45 -14.72 -2.98 -12.46
N GLU A 46 -15.78 -3.77 -12.33
CA GLU A 46 -16.43 -4.01 -11.04
C GLU A 46 -15.52 -4.76 -10.06
N MET A 47 -14.83 -5.79 -10.55
CA MET A 47 -13.91 -6.57 -9.73
C MET A 47 -12.69 -5.72 -9.34
N ALA A 48 -12.16 -4.89 -10.24
CA ALA A 48 -11.04 -4.00 -9.92
C ALA A 48 -11.40 -2.96 -8.85
N LEU A 49 -12.59 -2.34 -8.94
CA LEU A 49 -13.10 -1.44 -7.90
C LEU A 49 -13.25 -2.16 -6.55
N LEU A 50 -13.78 -3.39 -6.57
CA LEU A 50 -13.93 -4.20 -5.37
C LEU A 50 -12.57 -4.53 -4.73
N MET A 51 -11.59 -4.96 -5.53
CA MET A 51 -10.24 -5.28 -5.06
C MET A 51 -9.58 -4.05 -4.42
N ASP A 52 -9.68 -2.87 -5.03
CA ASP A 52 -9.12 -1.63 -4.47
C ASP A 52 -9.78 -1.25 -3.16
N ALA A 53 -11.11 -1.32 -3.08
CA ALA A 53 -11.84 -0.99 -1.86
C ALA A 53 -11.50 -1.94 -0.71
N ILE A 54 -11.33 -3.24 -0.98
CA ILE A 54 -10.88 -4.22 0.02
C ILE A 54 -9.44 -3.94 0.43
N GLU A 55 -8.54 -3.72 -0.53
CA GLU A 55 -7.13 -3.46 -0.22
C GLU A 55 -6.93 -2.19 0.62
N GLU A 56 -7.76 -1.17 0.42
CA GLU A 56 -7.69 0.07 1.19
C GLU A 56 -8.26 -0.07 2.61
N ARG A 57 -9.34 -0.83 2.79
CA ARG A 57 -10.15 -0.82 4.02
C ARG A 57 -9.96 -2.03 4.92
N ASP A 58 -9.65 -3.20 4.37
CA ASP A 58 -9.38 -4.39 5.17
C ASP A 58 -7.99 -4.28 5.79
N ASP A 59 -7.93 -4.35 7.11
CA ASP A 59 -6.73 -4.15 7.92
C ASP A 59 -5.64 -5.19 7.63
N ILE A 60 -6.03 -6.45 7.48
CA ILE A 60 -5.10 -7.55 7.17
C ILE A 60 -4.55 -7.39 5.76
N VAL A 61 -5.41 -7.26 4.75
CA VAL A 61 -5.00 -7.10 3.35
C VAL A 61 -4.10 -5.87 3.20
N ARG A 62 -4.52 -4.73 3.74
CA ARG A 62 -3.74 -3.48 3.70
C ARG A 62 -2.34 -3.68 4.28
N ALA A 63 -2.23 -4.37 5.42
CA ALA A 63 -0.95 -4.60 6.06
C ALA A 63 -0.04 -5.51 5.23
N VAL A 64 -0.55 -6.64 4.71
CA VAL A 64 0.26 -7.62 3.98
C VAL A 64 0.62 -7.17 2.57
N SER A 65 -0.30 -6.52 1.86
CA SER A 65 -0.06 -6.01 0.51
C SER A 65 0.99 -4.90 0.53
N LEU A 66 0.89 -3.95 1.47
CA LEU A 66 1.87 -2.89 1.64
C LEU A 66 3.26 -3.43 1.98
N LYS A 67 3.35 -4.44 2.85
CA LYS A 67 4.63 -5.08 3.20
C LYS A 67 5.28 -5.70 1.96
N ARG A 68 4.53 -6.47 1.16
CA ARG A 68 5.05 -7.10 -0.06
C ARG A 68 5.49 -6.08 -1.11
N LYS A 69 4.65 -5.08 -1.39
CA LYS A 69 4.96 -4.00 -2.35
C LYS A 69 6.20 -3.19 -1.90
N LYS A 70 6.32 -2.88 -0.60
CA LYS A 70 7.47 -2.15 -0.04
C LYS A 70 8.76 -2.97 -0.03
N ALA A 71 8.68 -4.29 0.15
CA ALA A 71 9.88 -5.15 0.18
C ALA A 71 10.62 -5.11 -1.16
N VAL A 72 9.91 -5.26 -2.28
CA VAL A 72 10.51 -5.27 -3.62
C VAL A 72 11.01 -3.88 -4.02
N SER A 73 10.20 -2.83 -3.79
CA SER A 73 10.56 -1.45 -4.14
C SER A 73 11.76 -0.88 -3.37
N ARG A 74 12.21 -1.54 -2.30
CA ARG A 74 13.40 -1.15 -1.53
C ARG A 74 14.68 -1.81 -2.02
N LEU A 75 14.59 -2.79 -2.92
CA LEU A 75 15.77 -3.47 -3.44
C LEU A 75 16.62 -2.49 -4.27
N PRO A 76 17.96 -2.55 -4.16
CA PRO A 76 18.82 -1.84 -5.07
C PRO A 76 18.63 -2.37 -6.50
N TRP A 77 18.73 -1.50 -7.48
CA TRP A 77 18.64 -1.86 -8.89
C TRP A 77 19.90 -1.40 -9.62
N GLU A 78 20.27 -2.15 -10.66
CA GLU A 78 21.39 -1.83 -11.53
C GLU A 78 21.04 -2.10 -12.99
N ILE A 79 21.76 -1.44 -13.90
CA ILE A 79 21.66 -1.65 -15.34
C ILE A 79 22.84 -2.52 -15.72
N VAL A 80 22.55 -3.77 -16.06
CA VAL A 80 23.52 -4.78 -16.44
C VAL A 80 23.78 -4.69 -17.95
N LEU A 81 25.04 -4.85 -18.35
CA LEU A 81 25.42 -4.92 -19.76
C LEU A 81 25.22 -6.35 -20.26
N THR A 82 24.48 -6.53 -21.35
CA THR A 82 24.32 -7.82 -22.04
C THR A 82 25.11 -7.81 -23.35
N ASP A 83 25.52 -9.00 -23.82
CA ASP A 83 26.02 -9.24 -25.19
C ASP A 83 27.26 -8.44 -25.62
N VAL A 84 28.13 -8.07 -24.67
CA VAL A 84 29.31 -7.22 -24.92
C VAL A 84 30.57 -7.98 -25.38
N GLY A 85 30.59 -9.31 -25.27
CA GLY A 85 31.68 -10.16 -25.79
C GLY A 85 33.11 -9.69 -25.40
N ALA A 86 34.07 -9.93 -26.29
CA ALA A 86 35.45 -9.44 -26.20
C ALA A 86 35.70 -8.17 -27.04
N ASP A 87 34.67 -7.64 -27.71
CA ASP A 87 34.79 -6.46 -28.57
C ASP A 87 34.76 -5.17 -27.73
N GLU A 88 35.92 -4.49 -27.68
CA GLU A 88 36.12 -3.28 -26.89
C GLU A 88 35.28 -2.09 -27.41
N ALA A 89 34.98 -2.04 -28.72
CA ALA A 89 34.15 -0.98 -29.28
C ALA A 89 32.68 -1.13 -28.86
N LEU A 90 32.17 -2.38 -28.84
CA LEU A 90 30.84 -2.70 -28.33
C LEU A 90 30.75 -2.43 -26.82
N ARG A 91 31.78 -2.80 -26.05
CA ARG A 91 31.84 -2.52 -24.61
C ARG A 91 31.76 -1.02 -24.31
N ARG A 92 32.52 -0.19 -25.03
CA ARG A 92 32.46 1.27 -24.88
C ARG A 92 31.05 1.82 -25.16
N ARG A 93 30.43 1.39 -26.26
CA ARG A 93 29.07 1.82 -26.61
C ARG A 93 28.03 1.37 -25.58
N ALA A 94 28.16 0.15 -25.05
CA ALA A 94 27.28 -0.36 -24.01
C ALA A 94 27.41 0.43 -22.71
N GLN A 95 28.63 0.89 -22.36
CA GLN A 95 28.86 1.79 -21.23
C GLN A 95 28.18 3.16 -21.43
N GLU A 96 28.25 3.72 -22.64
CA GLU A 96 27.54 4.95 -22.99
C GLU A 96 26.01 4.77 -22.83
N HIS A 97 25.45 3.69 -23.38
CA HIS A 97 24.03 3.36 -23.21
C HIS A 97 23.64 3.21 -21.73
N ARG A 98 24.46 2.53 -20.93
CA ARG A 98 24.25 2.40 -19.49
C ARG A 98 24.22 3.76 -18.79
N ALA A 99 25.13 4.67 -19.13
CA ALA A 99 25.16 6.01 -18.56
C ALA A 99 23.90 6.81 -18.94
N THR A 100 23.46 6.72 -20.20
CA THR A 100 22.23 7.36 -20.67
C THR A 100 20.99 6.81 -19.98
N LEU A 101 20.83 5.49 -19.91
CA LEU A 101 19.70 4.84 -19.24
C LEU A 101 19.69 5.15 -17.73
N ARG A 102 20.86 5.16 -17.10
CA ARG A 102 21.00 5.54 -15.69
C ARG A 102 20.49 6.96 -15.47
N SER A 103 20.94 7.91 -16.31
CA SER A 103 20.46 9.30 -16.26
C SER A 103 18.95 9.41 -16.49
N PHE A 104 18.38 8.62 -17.40
CA PHE A 104 16.94 8.56 -17.64
C PHE A 104 16.18 8.10 -16.38
N PHE A 105 16.55 6.96 -15.81
CA PHE A 105 15.86 6.39 -14.64
C PHE A 105 16.03 7.24 -13.37
N ASP A 106 17.18 7.88 -13.17
CA ASP A 106 17.41 8.77 -12.02
C ASP A 106 16.52 10.03 -12.07
N HIS A 107 16.05 10.43 -13.26
CA HIS A 107 15.16 11.58 -13.44
C HIS A 107 13.73 11.20 -13.84
N LEU A 108 13.40 9.92 -13.76
CA LEU A 108 12.06 9.43 -14.05
C LEU A 108 11.08 9.99 -13.02
N THR A 109 9.98 10.58 -13.50
CA THR A 109 8.89 11.00 -12.62
C THR A 109 7.76 9.98 -12.73
N VAL A 110 7.20 9.59 -11.59
CA VAL A 110 6.11 8.62 -11.50
C VAL A 110 5.03 9.23 -10.63
N THR A 111 3.78 9.15 -11.08
CA THR A 111 2.61 9.68 -10.36
C THR A 111 1.43 8.70 -10.38
N ASN A 112 0.33 9.07 -9.73
CA ASN A 112 -0.94 8.34 -9.79
C ASN A 112 -2.00 9.21 -10.50
N ALA A 113 -2.76 8.62 -11.42
CA ALA A 113 -3.77 9.34 -12.19
C ALA A 113 -4.93 9.88 -11.33
N LEU A 114 -5.24 9.21 -10.19
CA LEU A 114 -6.29 9.66 -9.28
C LEU A 114 -5.79 10.65 -8.23
N ASP A 115 -4.54 10.50 -7.79
CA ASP A 115 -3.88 11.36 -6.80
C ASP A 115 -2.51 11.83 -7.31
N GLU A 116 -2.50 12.98 -7.96
CA GLU A 116 -1.28 13.57 -8.50
C GLU A 116 -0.26 14.03 -7.44
N ASN A 117 -0.64 14.02 -6.15
CA ASN A 117 0.28 14.28 -5.06
C ASN A 117 1.18 13.09 -4.74
N GLU A 118 0.78 11.87 -5.13
CA GLU A 118 1.65 10.71 -5.07
C GLU A 118 2.73 10.87 -6.15
N ARG A 119 3.94 11.28 -5.77
CA ARG A 119 5.08 11.49 -6.68
C ARG A 119 6.33 10.78 -6.23
N GLY A 120 7.12 10.27 -7.17
CA GLY A 120 8.39 9.59 -6.90
C GLY A 120 9.13 9.20 -8.17
N GLY A 121 10.21 8.43 -8.03
CA GLY A 121 10.97 7.86 -9.15
C GLY A 121 10.81 6.35 -9.27
N VAL A 122 11.87 5.64 -9.69
CA VAL A 122 11.87 4.17 -9.91
C VAL A 122 11.32 3.37 -8.72
N ARG A 123 11.60 3.80 -7.49
CA ARG A 123 11.07 3.14 -6.29
C ARG A 123 9.53 3.17 -6.23
N LEU A 124 8.92 4.28 -6.61
CA LEU A 124 7.46 4.39 -6.70
C LEU A 124 6.93 3.55 -7.86
N LEU A 125 7.62 3.58 -9.01
CA LEU A 125 7.27 2.76 -10.17
C LEU A 125 7.17 1.29 -9.81
N VAL A 126 8.23 0.73 -9.22
CA VAL A 126 8.26 -0.68 -8.80
C VAL A 126 7.15 -0.95 -7.78
N ARG A 127 6.91 -0.03 -6.83
CA ARG A 127 5.82 -0.19 -5.85
C ARG A 127 4.44 -0.30 -6.53
N GLN A 128 4.19 0.50 -7.57
CA GLN A 128 2.94 0.48 -8.33
C GLN A 128 2.86 -0.72 -9.28
N MET A 129 3.96 -1.11 -9.93
CA MET A 129 4.03 -2.34 -10.74
C MET A 129 3.67 -3.58 -9.91
N MET A 130 4.09 -3.62 -8.65
CA MET A 130 3.73 -4.69 -7.71
C MET A 130 2.23 -4.77 -7.39
N ASP A 131 1.41 -3.80 -7.81
CA ASP A 131 -0.05 -3.90 -7.77
C ASP A 131 -0.57 -5.06 -8.65
N ALA A 132 0.14 -5.39 -9.74
CA ALA A 132 -0.20 -6.49 -10.63
C ALA A 132 -0.19 -7.85 -9.92
N VAL A 133 0.60 -8.03 -8.86
CA VAL A 133 0.59 -9.24 -8.05
C VAL A 133 -0.79 -9.45 -7.41
N GLY A 134 -1.41 -8.36 -6.94
CA GLY A 134 -2.75 -8.38 -6.38
C GLY A 134 -3.81 -8.47 -7.46
N LYS A 135 -3.79 -7.55 -8.42
CA LYS A 135 -4.92 -7.28 -9.33
C LYS A 135 -4.73 -7.83 -10.75
N ARG A 136 -3.72 -8.67 -10.95
CA ARG A 136 -3.27 -9.27 -12.22
C ARG A 136 -2.57 -8.31 -13.18
N TYR A 137 -3.04 -7.07 -13.27
CA TYR A 137 -2.43 -6.06 -14.13
C TYR A 137 -2.16 -4.77 -13.36
N ALA A 138 -1.05 -4.11 -13.68
CA ALA A 138 -0.74 -2.74 -13.29
C ALA A 138 -0.32 -1.97 -14.54
N VAL A 139 -0.96 -0.83 -14.78
CA VAL A 139 -0.81 -0.10 -16.04
C VAL A 139 -0.30 1.32 -15.77
N HIS A 140 0.68 1.74 -16.56
CA HIS A 140 1.24 3.08 -16.53
C HIS A 140 1.16 3.73 -17.91
N GLU A 141 0.58 4.93 -17.98
CA GLU A 141 0.69 5.80 -19.15
C GLU A 141 2.08 6.46 -19.14
N ILE A 142 2.79 6.41 -20.26
CA ILE A 142 4.12 7.00 -20.44
C ILE A 142 3.97 8.32 -21.18
N VAL A 143 4.17 9.43 -20.46
CA VAL A 143 4.18 10.78 -21.05
C VAL A 143 5.62 11.19 -21.28
N TRP A 144 6.05 11.13 -22.54
CA TRP A 144 7.38 11.55 -22.96
C TRP A 144 7.53 13.08 -22.94
N GLN A 145 8.64 13.57 -22.38
CA GLN A 145 8.94 14.99 -22.28
C GLN A 145 10.34 15.27 -22.82
N PRO A 146 10.50 16.21 -23.78
CA PRO A 146 11.82 16.63 -24.20
C PRO A 146 12.49 17.39 -23.05
N ARG A 147 13.61 16.88 -22.54
CA ARG A 147 14.43 17.60 -21.56
C ARG A 147 15.55 18.30 -22.30
N GLN A 148 15.59 19.62 -22.24
CA GLN A 148 16.84 20.32 -22.49
C GLN A 148 17.81 19.86 -21.40
N ALA A 149 18.90 19.20 -21.80
CA ALA A 149 19.97 18.90 -20.87
C ALA A 149 20.44 20.25 -20.32
N ALA A 150 20.06 20.54 -19.07
CA ALA A 150 20.47 21.74 -18.39
C ALA A 150 21.98 21.85 -18.58
N ALA A 151 22.43 22.96 -19.17
CA ALA A 151 23.83 23.31 -19.10
C ALA A 151 24.16 23.26 -17.60
N LEU A 152 25.07 22.38 -17.21
CA LEU A 152 25.63 22.38 -15.86
C LEU A 152 26.19 23.80 -15.68
N SER A 153 25.41 24.66 -15.02
CA SER A 153 25.92 25.94 -14.56
C SER A 153 26.87 25.59 -13.43
N ASP A 154 28.16 25.76 -13.66
CA ASP A 154 29.21 25.82 -12.64
C ASP A 154 28.94 27.02 -11.72
N GLY A 155 27.84 26.98 -10.96
CA GLY A 155 27.55 27.85 -9.84
C GLY A 155 27.67 27.03 -8.56
N PRO A 156 28.21 27.60 -7.46
CA PRO A 156 28.30 26.88 -6.21
C PRO A 156 26.91 26.40 -5.80
N ILE A 157 26.83 25.16 -5.33
CA ILE A 157 25.63 24.61 -4.70
C ILE A 157 25.34 25.50 -3.50
N ASP A 158 24.37 26.40 -3.66
CA ASP A 158 23.87 27.23 -2.57
C ASP A 158 23.04 26.30 -1.68
N VAL A 159 23.70 25.77 -0.64
CA VAL A 159 23.03 25.07 0.44
C VAL A 159 22.23 26.13 1.18
N ALA A 160 20.96 26.28 0.84
CA ALA A 160 20.05 27.13 1.58
C ALA A 160 20.14 26.77 3.08
N PRO A 161 20.46 27.73 3.97
CA PRO A 161 20.50 27.45 5.40
C PRO A 161 19.10 27.05 5.85
N ALA A 162 19.02 25.91 6.55
CA ALA A 162 17.80 25.43 7.17
C ALA A 162 17.15 26.57 7.99
N SER A 163 15.91 26.90 7.67
CA SER A 163 15.12 27.84 8.46
C SER A 163 15.01 27.31 9.89
N PRO A 164 15.33 28.10 10.92
CA PRO A 164 15.16 27.66 12.30
C PRO A 164 13.66 27.48 12.59
N LEU A 165 13.32 26.32 13.17
CA LEU A 165 11.98 26.04 13.69
C LEU A 165 11.61 27.09 14.75
N PRO A 166 10.33 27.52 14.84
CA PRO A 166 9.92 28.48 15.86
C PRO A 166 10.02 27.87 17.26
N GLU A 167 10.80 28.54 18.09
CA GLU A 167 11.00 28.26 19.51
C GLU A 167 9.65 28.41 20.24
N SER A 168 9.23 27.35 20.92
CA SER A 168 8.03 27.34 21.74
C SER A 168 8.17 28.34 22.89
N ALA A 169 7.26 29.31 22.96
CA ALA A 169 7.03 30.12 24.14
C ALA A 169 6.60 29.22 25.31
N ALA A 170 7.56 28.86 26.16
CA ALA A 170 7.30 28.38 27.51
C ALA A 170 7.40 29.59 28.45
N THR A 171 6.26 29.96 29.01
CA THR A 171 6.07 30.98 30.04
C THR A 171 6.90 30.71 31.29
N ASP A 172 7.37 31.81 31.87
CA ASP A 172 8.02 31.95 33.17
C ASP A 172 7.39 31.11 34.28
N GLY A 173 8.27 30.53 35.11
CA GLY A 173 7.90 29.73 36.27
C GLY A 173 9.14 29.38 37.10
N ASP A 174 9.68 30.39 37.75
CA ASP A 174 10.83 30.39 38.65
C ASP A 174 10.63 29.44 39.86
N TRP A 175 11.46 28.40 40.00
CA TRP A 175 11.83 27.82 41.31
C TRP A 175 13.08 26.91 41.21
N ARG A 176 14.15 27.31 41.91
CA ARG A 176 15.38 26.55 42.25
C ARG A 176 15.35 26.23 43.77
N PRO A 177 16.12 25.27 44.37
CA PRO A 177 17.58 25.12 44.17
C PRO A 177 18.22 23.73 44.45
N GLY A 178 19.54 23.60 44.17
CA GLY A 178 20.41 22.60 44.83
C GLY A 178 21.71 22.20 44.09
N ALA A 179 22.84 22.83 44.48
CA ALA A 179 24.24 22.36 44.57
C ALA A 179 24.93 21.59 43.41
N SER A 180 25.95 22.20 42.77
CA SER A 180 27.41 21.89 42.82
C SER A 180 27.82 20.62 42.02
N SER A 181 28.87 20.58 41.19
CA SER A 181 30.22 21.10 41.35
C SER A 181 30.97 21.21 40.00
N SER A 182 32.03 22.02 40.04
CA SER A 182 33.13 22.24 39.08
C SER A 182 33.76 20.99 38.46
N VAL A 183 34.32 21.11 37.23
CA VAL A 183 35.77 20.99 36.95
C VAL A 183 36.12 21.71 35.63
N SER A 184 37.12 22.60 35.68
CA SER A 184 37.81 23.23 34.54
C SER A 184 38.96 22.36 34.05
N ALA A 185 39.23 22.35 32.73
CA ALA A 185 40.60 22.19 32.23
C ALA A 185 40.75 22.76 30.81
N THR A 186 41.73 23.66 30.70
CA THR A 186 42.14 24.47 29.54
C THR A 186 43.32 23.85 28.78
N ALA A 187 43.52 24.39 27.57
CA ALA A 187 44.78 24.55 26.81
C ALA A 187 45.25 23.35 25.95
N SER A 188 45.32 23.42 24.62
CA SER A 188 46.14 24.24 23.69
C SER A 188 47.35 23.45 23.16
N ALA A 189 47.40 23.17 21.86
CA ALA A 189 48.65 23.08 21.10
C ALA A 189 48.38 23.15 19.58
N SER A 190 48.99 24.16 18.96
CA SER A 190 49.09 24.43 17.52
C SER A 190 50.29 23.71 16.90
N VAL A 191 50.16 23.17 15.69
CA VAL A 191 51.29 22.83 14.80
C VAL A 191 50.92 23.19 13.35
N SER A 192 51.74 24.04 12.73
CA SER A 192 51.69 24.44 11.31
C SER A 192 52.50 23.49 10.42
N PRO A 193 52.27 23.46 9.09
CA PRO A 193 52.67 22.37 8.21
C PRO A 193 54.01 22.59 7.50
N ALA A 194 54.67 21.50 7.11
CA ALA A 194 55.86 21.51 6.27
C ALA A 194 55.48 21.33 4.79
N VAL A 195 55.99 22.23 3.95
CA VAL A 195 55.86 22.26 2.50
C VAL A 195 56.97 21.40 1.88
N ALA A 196 56.61 20.50 0.97
CA ALA A 196 57.56 19.80 0.11
C ALA A 196 57.25 20.12 -1.36
N SER A 197 58.21 20.76 -2.02
CA SER A 197 58.19 21.11 -3.44
C SER A 197 58.27 19.85 -4.31
N PHE A 198 57.38 19.72 -5.29
CA PHE A 198 57.47 18.72 -6.35
C PHE A 198 57.52 19.44 -7.70
N GLU A 199 58.52 19.09 -8.49
CA GLU A 199 58.88 19.69 -9.77
C GLU A 199 57.78 19.52 -10.83
N SER A 200 57.62 20.59 -11.62
CA SER A 200 56.67 20.73 -12.72
C SER A 200 57.06 19.90 -13.96
N PHE A 201 56.19 18.99 -14.38
CA PHE A 201 56.23 18.38 -15.72
C PHE A 201 55.37 19.18 -16.70
N PRO A 202 55.84 19.50 -17.93
CA PRO A 202 55.05 20.26 -18.90
C PRO A 202 53.99 19.36 -19.57
N LEU A 203 52.71 19.62 -19.26
CA LEU A 203 51.57 19.06 -19.99
C LEU A 203 51.47 19.71 -21.37
N SER A 204 51.54 18.91 -22.43
CA SER A 204 51.14 19.34 -23.78
C SER A 204 49.65 19.66 -23.80
N PRO A 205 49.20 20.71 -24.52
CA PRO A 205 47.78 21.05 -24.59
C PRO A 205 47.02 19.97 -25.38
N LEU A 206 46.10 19.27 -24.70
CA LEU A 206 45.04 18.51 -25.35
C LEU A 206 44.19 19.48 -26.20
N PRO A 207 43.73 19.07 -27.39
CA PRO A 207 42.94 19.93 -28.26
C PRO A 207 41.66 20.37 -27.55
N ASP A 208 41.36 21.67 -27.66
CA ASP A 208 40.19 22.36 -27.11
C ASP A 208 38.89 21.56 -27.33
N SER A 209 38.46 20.83 -26.30
CA SER A 209 37.19 20.09 -26.29
C SER A 209 35.95 21.00 -26.11
N ARG A 210 36.12 22.32 -26.28
CA ARG A 210 35.06 23.33 -26.16
C ARG A 210 34.08 23.36 -27.33
N ALA A 211 34.38 22.71 -28.46
CA ALA A 211 33.56 22.79 -29.67
C ALA A 211 32.65 21.57 -29.97
N ALA A 212 32.57 20.56 -29.10
CA ALA A 212 31.82 19.32 -29.42
C ALA A 212 30.98 18.72 -28.28
N ARG A 213 30.45 19.54 -27.36
CA ARG A 213 29.36 19.10 -26.46
C ARG A 213 28.09 19.86 -26.77
N ARG A 214 27.49 19.59 -27.93
CA ARG A 214 26.03 19.74 -28.06
C ARG A 214 25.45 18.80 -27.01
N SER A 215 24.86 19.34 -25.95
CA SER A 215 24.20 18.52 -24.94
C SER A 215 23.16 17.68 -25.67
N ALA A 216 23.32 16.35 -25.62
CA ALA A 216 22.32 15.48 -26.23
C ALA A 216 20.97 15.82 -25.59
N PRO A 217 19.87 15.93 -26.37
CA PRO A 217 18.55 16.13 -25.80
C PRO A 217 18.32 14.98 -24.82
N ALA A 218 18.25 15.30 -23.52
CA ALA A 218 17.95 14.29 -22.52
C ALA A 218 16.46 13.98 -22.68
N LEU A 219 16.10 12.71 -22.78
CA LEU A 219 14.70 12.33 -22.80
C LEU A 219 14.22 12.23 -21.35
N GLY A 220 13.12 12.88 -21.01
CA GLY A 220 12.41 12.68 -19.75
C GLY A 220 11.13 11.90 -19.99
N ALA A 221 10.63 11.22 -18.96
CA ALA A 221 9.30 10.62 -18.99
C ALA A 221 8.60 10.81 -17.64
N THR A 222 7.28 11.03 -17.72
CA THR A 222 6.38 10.96 -16.57
C THR A 222 5.49 9.73 -16.73
N LEU A 223 5.57 8.78 -15.81
CA LEU A 223 4.72 7.60 -15.80
C LEU A 223 3.55 7.82 -14.86
N ARG A 224 2.32 7.79 -15.38
CA ARG A 224 1.10 7.90 -14.58
C ARG A 224 0.51 6.53 -14.36
N PHE A 225 0.42 6.10 -13.10
CA PHE A 225 -0.29 4.87 -12.76
C PHE A 225 -1.78 5.03 -12.98
N VAL A 226 -2.35 4.21 -13.85
CA VAL A 226 -3.76 4.26 -14.24
C VAL A 226 -4.51 3.08 -13.60
N PRO A 227 -5.63 3.32 -12.90
CA PRO A 227 -6.39 2.27 -12.25
C PRO A 227 -6.91 1.21 -13.21
N LEU A 228 -6.96 -0.05 -12.75
CA LEU A 228 -7.35 -1.18 -13.59
C LEU A 228 -8.78 -1.11 -14.12
N TRP A 229 -9.70 -0.46 -13.40
CA TRP A 229 -11.09 -0.29 -13.85
C TRP A 229 -11.27 0.73 -14.99
N PHE A 230 -10.17 1.33 -15.49
CA PHE A 230 -10.17 2.10 -16.74
C PHE A 230 -9.87 1.22 -17.94
N PHE A 231 -9.74 -0.10 -17.77
CA PHE A 231 -9.41 -1.03 -18.83
C PHE A 231 -10.42 -2.17 -18.92
N GLU A 232 -10.49 -2.74 -20.12
CA GLU A 232 -11.15 -4.02 -20.40
C GLU A 232 -10.14 -4.99 -21.03
N SER A 233 -10.50 -6.27 -21.10
CA SER A 233 -9.68 -7.32 -21.70
C SER A 233 -10.47 -8.39 -22.45
N GLU A 234 -11.69 -8.07 -22.89
CA GLU A 234 -12.61 -9.03 -23.54
C GLU A 234 -12.03 -9.66 -24.81
N THR A 235 -11.17 -8.90 -25.52
CA THR A 235 -10.46 -9.36 -26.73
C THR A 235 -9.18 -10.15 -26.44
N GLY A 236 -8.84 -10.37 -25.17
CA GLY A 236 -7.57 -10.98 -24.73
C GLY A 236 -6.39 -10.03 -24.66
N LYS A 237 -6.54 -8.77 -25.10
CA LYS A 237 -5.59 -7.68 -24.89
C LYS A 237 -6.22 -6.59 -24.03
N LEU A 238 -5.42 -5.90 -23.21
CA LEU A 238 -5.90 -4.74 -22.47
C LEU A 238 -6.24 -3.60 -23.43
N ARG A 239 -7.40 -2.97 -23.22
CA ARG A 239 -7.88 -1.81 -23.98
C ARG A 239 -8.34 -0.73 -23.00
N PHE A 240 -8.08 0.53 -23.30
CA PHE A 240 -8.37 1.67 -22.44
C PHE A 240 -9.80 2.19 -22.67
N LEU A 241 -10.54 2.45 -21.60
CA LEU A 241 -11.91 2.99 -21.64
C LEU A 241 -11.88 4.51 -21.42
N PRO A 242 -12.07 5.33 -22.48
CA PRO A 242 -11.86 6.77 -22.42
C PRO A 242 -12.89 7.51 -21.55
N HIS A 243 -14.10 6.97 -21.40
CA HIS A 243 -15.15 7.52 -20.56
C HIS A 243 -15.87 6.44 -19.77
N GLU A 244 -16.69 6.84 -18.78
CA GLU A 244 -17.25 5.90 -17.80
C GLU A 244 -18.24 4.87 -18.37
N GLY A 245 -19.02 5.25 -19.37
CA GLY A 245 -19.97 4.35 -20.05
C GLY A 245 -19.42 3.72 -21.34
N ALA A 246 -18.11 3.69 -21.55
CA ALA A 246 -17.54 3.08 -22.75
C ALA A 246 -17.76 1.56 -22.71
N LEU A 247 -18.30 1.02 -23.79
CA LEU A 247 -18.53 -0.42 -23.95
C LEU A 247 -17.37 -1.12 -24.64
N GLU A 248 -16.66 -0.42 -25.52
CA GLU A 248 -15.47 -0.90 -26.19
C GLU A 248 -14.30 0.03 -25.86
N GLY A 249 -13.15 -0.56 -25.52
CA GLY A 249 -11.92 0.17 -25.25
C GLY A 249 -11.10 0.44 -26.52
N GLU A 250 -10.22 1.41 -26.41
CA GLU A 250 -9.19 1.73 -27.40
C GLU A 250 -7.95 0.86 -27.19
N GLU A 251 -7.29 0.44 -28.26
CA GLU A 251 -6.05 -0.34 -28.13
C GLU A 251 -4.92 0.51 -27.54
N LEU A 252 -4.09 -0.12 -26.71
CA LEU A 252 -2.94 0.54 -26.11
C LEU A 252 -1.85 0.75 -27.17
N GLU A 253 -1.53 2.01 -27.47
CA GLU A 253 -0.48 2.37 -28.41
C GLU A 253 0.91 1.93 -27.91
N GLU A 254 1.72 1.38 -28.83
CA GLU A 254 3.08 0.93 -28.52
C GLU A 254 3.97 2.11 -28.09
N GLY A 255 4.62 1.98 -26.93
CA GLY A 255 5.49 3.04 -26.38
C GLY A 255 4.77 4.16 -25.62
N ALA A 256 3.43 4.19 -25.62
CA ALA A 256 2.62 5.07 -24.77
C ALA A 256 2.18 4.41 -23.46
N TRP A 257 2.19 3.07 -23.38
CA TRP A 257 1.72 2.33 -22.22
C TRP A 257 2.76 1.30 -21.75
N MET A 258 2.85 1.13 -20.44
CA MET A 258 3.58 0.03 -19.80
C MET A 258 2.59 -0.83 -19.01
N VAL A 259 2.53 -2.11 -19.34
CA VAL A 259 1.69 -3.09 -18.64
C VAL A 259 2.57 -4.06 -17.88
N THR A 260 2.35 -4.18 -16.59
CA THR A 260 2.92 -5.24 -15.75
C THR A 260 1.87 -6.31 -15.50
N VAL A 261 2.24 -7.58 -15.68
CA VAL A 261 1.38 -8.74 -15.42
C VAL A 261 1.86 -9.47 -14.16
N GLY A 262 0.93 -9.90 -13.32
CA GLY A 262 1.19 -10.69 -12.12
C GLY A 262 0.10 -11.72 -11.84
N ASP A 263 0.17 -12.36 -10.68
CA ASP A 263 -0.61 -13.56 -10.37
C ASP A 263 -2.11 -13.30 -10.11
N GLY A 264 -2.48 -12.09 -9.68
CA GLY A 264 -3.88 -11.75 -9.42
C GLY A 264 -4.45 -12.34 -8.12
N VAL A 265 -3.67 -12.36 -7.02
CA VAL A 265 -4.07 -13.00 -5.76
C VAL A 265 -5.32 -12.39 -5.11
N MET A 266 -5.68 -11.16 -5.45
CA MET A 266 -6.84 -10.48 -4.87
C MET A 266 -8.17 -11.15 -5.25
N VAL A 267 -8.23 -11.89 -6.36
CA VAL A 267 -9.43 -12.64 -6.75
C VAL A 267 -9.82 -13.63 -5.66
N ALA A 268 -8.85 -14.40 -5.14
CA ALA A 268 -9.07 -15.32 -4.04
C ALA A 268 -9.28 -14.58 -2.70
N CYS A 269 -8.58 -13.45 -2.48
CA CYS A 269 -8.77 -12.63 -1.28
C CYS A 269 -10.18 -12.03 -1.19
N CYS A 270 -10.82 -11.65 -2.30
CA CYS A 270 -12.19 -11.15 -2.30
C CYS A 270 -13.19 -12.20 -1.81
N VAL A 271 -12.97 -13.47 -2.18
CA VAL A 271 -13.76 -14.60 -1.66
C VAL A 271 -13.55 -14.75 -0.16
N ALA A 272 -12.30 -14.77 0.31
CA ALA A 272 -11.99 -14.85 1.74
C ALA A 272 -12.57 -13.64 2.53
N TYR A 273 -12.52 -12.44 1.95
CA TYR A 273 -13.11 -11.24 2.52
C TYR A 273 -14.63 -11.37 2.70
N MET A 274 -15.34 -12.01 1.76
CA MET A 274 -16.77 -12.29 1.91
C MET A 274 -17.04 -13.14 3.16
N PHE A 275 -16.30 -14.24 3.29
CA PHE A 275 -16.41 -15.16 4.43
C PHE A 275 -15.91 -14.57 5.76
N LYS A 276 -15.14 -13.47 5.73
CA LYS A 276 -14.79 -12.69 6.92
C LYS A 276 -15.86 -11.66 7.27
N SER A 277 -16.30 -10.89 6.27
CA SER A 277 -17.09 -9.67 6.49
C SER A 277 -18.54 -9.95 6.87
N LEU A 278 -19.15 -11.03 6.39
CA LEU A 278 -20.52 -11.39 6.76
C LEU A 278 -20.60 -11.84 8.24
N PRO A 279 -19.81 -12.84 8.71
CA PRO A 279 -19.80 -13.23 10.12
C PRO A 279 -19.38 -12.10 11.06
N MET A 280 -18.50 -11.19 10.63
CA MET A 280 -18.10 -10.05 11.45
C MET A 280 -19.27 -9.09 11.72
N LYS A 281 -20.13 -8.86 10.74
CA LYS A 281 -21.35 -8.06 10.91
C LYS A 281 -22.35 -8.77 11.82
N ASP A 282 -22.56 -10.06 11.60
CA ASP A 282 -23.45 -10.87 12.43
C ASP A 282 -22.96 -10.94 13.88
N TRP A 283 -21.64 -11.05 14.07
CA TRP A 283 -21.02 -11.03 15.39
C TRP A 283 -21.21 -9.67 16.08
N LEU A 284 -21.07 -8.56 15.37
CA LEU A 284 -21.35 -7.24 15.92
C LEU A 284 -22.82 -7.11 16.35
N SER A 285 -23.76 -7.52 15.50
CA SER A 285 -25.19 -7.52 15.84
C SER A 285 -25.51 -8.47 17.00
N TYR A 286 -24.80 -9.60 17.12
CA TYR A 286 -24.90 -10.48 18.27
C TYR A 286 -24.42 -9.77 19.54
N CYS A 287 -23.25 -9.13 19.50
CA CYS A 287 -22.71 -8.38 20.63
C CYS A 287 -23.62 -7.23 21.07
N GLU A 288 -24.30 -6.55 20.14
CA GLU A 288 -25.28 -5.51 20.47
C GLU A 288 -26.50 -6.09 21.21
N ARG A 289 -27.03 -7.22 20.74
CA ARG A 289 -28.25 -7.82 21.32
C ARG A 289 -28.01 -8.60 22.62
N HIS A 290 -26.86 -9.25 22.72
CA HIS A 290 -26.54 -10.17 23.82
C HIS A 290 -25.45 -9.65 24.75
N GLY A 291 -24.81 -8.52 24.42
CA GLY A 291 -23.83 -7.86 25.28
C GLY A 291 -24.45 -7.16 26.49
N MET A 292 -25.78 -7.01 26.51
CA MET A 292 -26.52 -6.41 27.61
C MET A 292 -27.64 -7.36 28.07
N PRO A 293 -27.66 -7.81 29.34
CA PRO A 293 -28.74 -8.65 29.83
C PRO A 293 -30.03 -7.84 29.99
N GLY A 294 -31.14 -8.32 29.41
CA GLY A 294 -32.46 -7.80 29.72
C GLY A 294 -32.86 -8.14 31.15
N ILE A 295 -33.40 -7.17 31.89
CA ILE A 295 -33.81 -7.38 33.28
C ILE A 295 -35.30 -7.71 33.35
N ARG A 296 -35.57 -8.91 33.88
CA ARG A 296 -36.92 -9.42 34.11
C ARG A 296 -37.29 -9.28 35.58
N GLY A 297 -38.24 -8.42 35.88
CA GLY A 297 -38.90 -8.35 37.18
C GLY A 297 -40.12 -9.27 37.22
N VAL A 298 -40.19 -10.14 38.23
CA VAL A 298 -41.37 -10.98 38.48
C VAL A 298 -42.03 -10.51 39.77
N THR A 299 -43.32 -10.20 39.71
CA THR A 299 -44.12 -9.80 40.88
C THR A 299 -45.46 -10.53 40.89
N LYS A 300 -46.02 -10.74 42.08
CA LYS A 300 -47.39 -11.27 42.28
C LYS A 300 -48.46 -10.17 42.37
N ALA A 301 -48.03 -8.91 42.29
CA ALA A 301 -48.91 -7.75 42.34
C ALA A 301 -49.78 -7.69 41.09
N ALA A 302 -51.03 -7.24 41.24
CA ALA A 302 -51.91 -7.02 40.10
C ALA A 302 -51.38 -5.87 39.23
N PRO A 303 -51.54 -5.93 37.89
CA PRO A 303 -51.14 -4.85 37.00
C PRO A 303 -51.73 -3.50 37.44
N GLY A 304 -50.88 -2.50 37.65
CA GLY A 304 -51.29 -1.16 38.05
C GLY A 304 -51.46 -0.92 39.55
N SER A 305 -51.17 -1.91 40.42
CA SER A 305 -51.13 -1.70 41.87
C SER A 305 -49.91 -0.84 42.28
N PRO A 306 -49.92 -0.22 43.48
CA PRO A 306 -48.76 0.53 44.00
C PRO A 306 -47.48 -0.31 44.06
N GLU A 307 -47.60 -1.60 44.36
CA GLU A 307 -46.50 -2.56 44.41
C GLU A 307 -45.98 -2.91 43.01
N TRP A 308 -46.85 -2.92 41.99
CA TRP A 308 -46.45 -3.07 40.59
C TRP A 308 -45.64 -1.87 40.10
N GLN A 309 -46.06 -0.66 40.46
CA GLN A 309 -45.35 0.58 40.09
C GLN A 309 -43.97 0.65 40.74
N SER A 310 -43.86 0.28 42.02
CA SER A 310 -42.55 0.20 42.70
C SER A 310 -41.62 -0.82 42.06
N MET A 311 -42.14 -1.97 41.61
CA MET A 311 -41.35 -2.96 40.87
C MET A 311 -40.95 -2.46 39.48
N ALA A 312 -41.85 -1.77 38.78
CA ALA A 312 -41.57 -1.16 37.49
C ALA A 312 -40.46 -0.11 37.60
N GLU A 313 -40.52 0.78 38.59
CA GLU A 313 -39.47 1.76 38.86
C GLU A 313 -38.14 1.09 39.26
N ALA A 314 -38.18 0.00 40.04
CA ALA A 314 -36.96 -0.72 40.41
C ALA A 314 -36.28 -1.40 39.21
N VAL A 315 -37.09 -1.98 38.31
CA VAL A 315 -36.60 -2.64 37.08
C VAL A 315 -36.13 -1.61 36.06
N ASP A 316 -36.80 -0.47 35.94
CA ASP A 316 -36.41 0.64 35.05
C ASP A 316 -35.11 1.31 35.51
N ASN A 317 -34.93 1.53 36.81
CA ASN A 317 -33.68 2.06 37.37
C ASN A 317 -32.49 1.10 37.22
N PHE A 318 -32.75 -0.21 37.11
CA PHE A 318 -31.70 -1.22 36.96
C PHE A 318 -31.39 -1.54 35.49
N ALA A 319 -32.34 -1.31 34.58
CA ALA A 319 -32.21 -1.65 33.17
C ALA A 319 -31.45 -0.59 32.37
N SER A 320 -30.41 -1.03 31.66
CA SER A 320 -29.68 -0.19 30.72
C SER A 320 -30.30 -0.14 29.32
N ASP A 321 -31.13 -1.12 28.95
CA ASP A 321 -31.66 -1.25 27.58
C ASP A 321 -33.08 -1.86 27.54
N PHE A 322 -33.27 -3.08 28.07
CA PHE A 322 -34.57 -3.75 28.10
C PHE A 322 -35.02 -4.11 29.53
N ALA A 323 -36.21 -3.64 29.88
CA ALA A 323 -36.89 -3.89 31.15
C ALA A 323 -38.28 -4.47 30.90
N ALA A 324 -38.63 -5.54 31.61
CA ALA A 324 -40.00 -6.08 31.60
C ALA A 324 -40.44 -6.49 33.00
N VAL A 325 -41.67 -6.12 33.36
CA VAL A 325 -42.35 -6.59 34.58
C VAL A 325 -43.47 -7.54 34.16
N MET A 326 -43.48 -8.74 34.74
CA MET A 326 -44.48 -9.77 34.45
C MET A 326 -45.13 -10.28 35.74
N ASN A 327 -46.40 -10.68 35.63
CA ASN A 327 -47.10 -11.40 36.68
C ASN A 327 -46.61 -12.86 36.73
N HIS A 328 -46.70 -13.49 37.89
CA HIS A 328 -46.27 -14.87 38.14
C HIS A 328 -47.07 -15.91 37.34
N ASP A 329 -48.35 -15.67 37.05
CA ASP A 329 -49.27 -16.71 36.57
C ASP A 329 -49.30 -16.89 35.04
N GLU A 330 -48.78 -15.94 34.27
CA GLU A 330 -48.70 -16.03 32.80
C GLU A 330 -47.28 -15.74 32.31
N SER A 331 -46.48 -16.81 32.15
CA SER A 331 -45.15 -16.72 31.56
C SER A 331 -45.18 -17.08 30.08
N ILE A 332 -44.91 -16.11 29.21
CA ILE A 332 -44.50 -16.38 27.84
C ILE A 332 -42.99 -16.66 27.89
N GLU A 333 -42.60 -17.93 27.84
CA GLU A 333 -41.20 -18.31 27.78
C GLU A 333 -40.70 -18.14 26.34
N ALA A 334 -39.64 -17.35 26.17
CA ALA A 334 -38.93 -17.29 24.90
C ALA A 334 -38.39 -18.70 24.60
N ILE A 335 -38.60 -19.18 23.37
CA ILE A 335 -37.93 -20.39 22.90
C ILE A 335 -36.44 -20.08 22.92
N ASP A 336 -35.72 -20.74 23.83
CA ASP A 336 -34.28 -20.61 23.93
C ASP A 336 -33.63 -21.28 22.72
N LEU A 337 -33.40 -20.47 21.69
CA LEU A 337 -32.62 -20.85 20.51
C LEU A 337 -31.11 -20.73 20.77
N SER A 338 -30.68 -20.44 22.02
CA SER A 338 -29.27 -20.53 22.35
C SER A 338 -28.85 -22.00 22.30
N ALA A 339 -28.15 -22.36 21.23
CA ALA A 339 -27.43 -23.61 21.21
C ALA A 339 -26.31 -23.50 22.26
N PRO A 340 -26.23 -24.41 23.26
CA PRO A 340 -25.12 -24.41 24.19
C PRO A 340 -23.83 -24.76 23.43
N GLY A 341 -22.99 -23.75 23.19
CA GLY A 341 -21.75 -23.90 22.43
C GLY A 341 -21.00 -22.59 22.23
N GLU A 342 -19.73 -22.70 21.83
CA GLU A 342 -18.92 -21.56 21.42
C GLU A 342 -19.49 -20.95 20.12
N ILE A 343 -19.61 -19.63 20.09
CA ILE A 343 -20.15 -18.90 18.93
C ILE A 343 -19.18 -19.11 17.75
N PRO A 344 -19.67 -19.52 16.56
CA PRO A 344 -18.79 -19.88 15.45
C PRO A 344 -18.11 -18.68 14.74
N PHE A 345 -18.58 -17.45 14.97
CA PHE A 345 -18.12 -16.27 14.24
C PHE A 345 -16.62 -15.97 14.41
N PRO A 346 -16.04 -15.93 15.63
CA PRO A 346 -14.63 -15.58 15.82
C PRO A 346 -13.67 -16.57 15.14
N ALA A 347 -13.96 -17.87 15.23
CA ALA A 347 -13.16 -18.91 14.60
C ALA A 347 -13.18 -18.81 13.06
N MET A 348 -14.33 -18.43 12.48
CA MET A 348 -14.43 -18.20 11.05
C MET A 348 -13.63 -16.97 10.60
N VAL A 349 -13.75 -15.85 11.34
CA VAL A 349 -13.02 -14.61 11.07
C VAL A 349 -11.51 -14.85 11.14
N ASP A 350 -11.01 -15.47 12.22
CA ASP A 350 -9.57 -15.76 12.39
C ASP A 350 -9.04 -16.71 11.30
N ARG A 351 -9.80 -17.74 10.91
CA ARG A 351 -9.44 -18.61 9.79
C ARG A 351 -9.28 -17.81 8.50
N MET A 352 -10.20 -16.88 8.22
CA MET A 352 -10.13 -16.06 7.00
C MET A 352 -8.99 -15.04 7.05
N ASP A 353 -8.74 -14.40 8.19
CA ASP A 353 -7.59 -13.49 8.35
C ASP A 353 -6.25 -14.20 8.06
N ARG A 354 -6.10 -15.42 8.58
CA ARG A 354 -4.90 -16.25 8.28
C ARG A 354 -4.84 -16.65 6.81
N ALA A 355 -5.95 -17.03 6.19
CA ALA A 355 -6.00 -17.36 4.78
C ALA A 355 -5.60 -16.16 3.90
N MET A 356 -6.13 -14.97 4.19
CA MET A 356 -5.81 -13.72 3.48
C MET A 356 -4.34 -13.36 3.63
N ALA A 357 -3.78 -13.47 4.84
CA ALA A 357 -2.36 -13.24 5.08
C ALA A 357 -1.47 -14.24 4.31
N THR A 358 -1.90 -15.51 4.24
CA THR A 358 -1.19 -16.59 3.55
C THR A 358 -1.21 -16.40 2.03
N LEU A 359 -2.33 -15.99 1.45
CA LEU A 359 -2.42 -15.68 0.01
C LEU A 359 -1.39 -14.64 -0.42
N TRP A 360 -1.17 -13.61 0.41
CA TRP A 360 -0.24 -12.54 0.09
C TRP A 360 1.21 -12.85 0.39
N ARG A 361 1.53 -13.62 1.44
CA ARG A 361 2.93 -13.81 1.89
C ARG A 361 3.45 -15.23 1.73
N GLY A 362 2.60 -16.20 1.40
CA GLY A 362 2.90 -17.62 1.39
C GLY A 362 2.95 -18.26 2.79
N ALA A 363 2.70 -17.49 3.85
CA ALA A 363 2.67 -17.93 5.24
C ALA A 363 1.80 -17.02 6.11
N ASP A 364 1.36 -17.52 7.27
CA ASP A 364 0.59 -16.76 8.25
C ASP A 364 1.44 -15.68 8.95
N LEU A 365 0.79 -14.73 9.65
CA LEU A 365 1.53 -13.72 10.42
C LEU A 365 2.02 -14.41 11.69
N SER A 366 3.30 -14.28 12.02
CA SER A 366 3.85 -14.80 13.27
C SER A 366 3.12 -14.26 14.51
N THR A 367 2.51 -13.08 14.41
CA THR A 367 1.64 -12.50 15.45
C THR A 367 0.21 -13.07 15.47
N LEU A 368 -0.31 -13.60 14.36
CA LEU A 368 -1.60 -14.31 14.31
C LEU A 368 -1.46 -15.76 14.84
N SER A 369 -0.31 -16.38 14.61
CA SER A 369 0.02 -17.74 15.07
C SER A 369 0.28 -17.83 16.59
N ALA A 370 0.61 -16.71 17.24
CA ALA A 370 0.91 -16.70 18.68
C ALA A 370 -0.30 -17.04 19.58
N GLY A 371 -1.53 -16.88 19.09
CA GLY A 371 -2.75 -17.17 19.85
C GLY A 371 -3.25 -18.62 19.77
N ALA A 372 -2.78 -19.40 18.79
CA ALA A 372 -3.25 -20.77 18.55
C ALA A 372 -2.05 -21.70 18.31
N GLY A 373 -1.45 -22.19 19.40
CA GLY A 373 -0.64 -23.42 19.43
C GLY A 373 0.43 -23.58 18.35
N SER A 374 1.68 -23.25 18.71
CA SER A 374 2.93 -23.58 18.00
C SER A 374 3.23 -22.73 16.75
N GLY A 375 4.13 -21.75 16.94
CA GLY A 375 4.72 -20.93 15.87
C GLY A 375 5.70 -21.71 14.99
N GLN A 376 5.22 -22.71 14.25
CA GLN A 376 6.03 -23.52 13.34
C GLN A 376 6.30 -22.88 11.97
N GLY A 377 5.57 -21.83 11.57
CA GLY A 377 5.73 -21.23 10.23
C GLY A 377 7.04 -20.43 10.03
N ALA A 378 7.52 -19.74 11.07
CA ALA A 378 8.73 -18.94 10.99
C ALA A 378 10.02 -19.78 11.09
N SER A 379 10.03 -20.82 11.92
CA SER A 379 11.19 -21.69 12.13
C SER A 379 11.52 -22.55 10.90
N LEU A 380 10.50 -23.03 10.19
CA LEU A 380 10.66 -23.78 8.93
C LEU A 380 11.31 -22.96 7.82
N THR A 381 10.97 -21.66 7.74
CA THR A 381 11.57 -20.75 6.74
C THR A 381 13.05 -20.50 7.03
N GLU A 382 13.43 -20.44 8.30
CA GLU A 382 14.82 -20.26 8.72
C GLU A 382 15.66 -21.54 8.52
N GLU A 383 15.06 -22.71 8.73
CA GLU A 383 15.72 -24.00 8.52
C GLU A 383 15.93 -24.30 7.01
N ILE A 384 14.94 -23.99 6.16
CA ILE A 384 15.08 -24.09 4.70
C ILE A 384 16.17 -23.15 4.20
N ARG A 385 16.20 -21.89 4.67
CA ARG A 385 17.25 -20.92 4.30
C ARG A 385 18.64 -21.39 4.72
N LYS A 386 18.78 -22.02 5.89
CA LYS A 386 20.06 -22.61 6.34
C LYS A 386 20.48 -23.79 5.47
N ARG A 387 19.56 -24.71 5.13
CA ARG A 387 19.86 -25.85 4.25
C ARG A 387 20.29 -25.44 2.85
N SER A 388 19.64 -24.44 2.24
CA SER A 388 20.00 -23.94 0.91
C SER A 388 21.42 -23.37 0.85
N ILE A 389 21.91 -22.79 1.95
CA ILE A 389 23.27 -22.24 2.03
C ILE A 389 24.30 -23.37 2.20
N THR A 390 23.98 -24.42 2.97
CA THR A 390 24.90 -25.53 3.22
C THR A 390 25.05 -26.48 2.03
N THR A 391 24.05 -26.63 1.17
CA THR A 391 24.15 -27.54 0.01
C THR A 391 24.99 -26.96 -1.15
N SER A 392 25.29 -25.66 -1.16
CA SER A 392 26.18 -25.06 -2.20
C SER A 392 27.67 -25.10 -1.85
N ALA A 393 28.03 -25.62 -0.67
CA ALA A 393 29.40 -25.68 -0.20
C ALA A 393 29.73 -27.10 0.28
N LEU A 394 30.06 -27.98 -0.67
CA LEU A 394 30.97 -29.14 -0.55
C LEU A 394 31.07 -29.78 -1.96
N PRO A 395 32.24 -30.34 -2.32
CA PRO A 395 33.15 -29.86 -3.37
C PRO A 395 32.69 -30.04 -4.82
#